data_AF-A0A4Q9HCA5-F1
#
_entry.id   AF-A0A4Q9HCA5-F1
#
_cell.length_a   1.000
_cell.length_b   1.000
_cell.length_c   1.000
_cell.angle_alpha   90.00
_cell.angle_beta   90.00
_cell.angle_gamma   90.00
#
_symmetry.space_group_name_H-M   'P 1'
#
loop_
_entity.id
_entity.type
_entity.pdbx_description
1 polymer ?
#
loop_
_entity_poly.entity_id
_entity_poly.type
_entity_poly.pdbx_seq_one_letter_code
_entity_poly.pdbx_strand_id
1 'polypeptide(L)' 'MSNSKKKTPIFGITTATSEKLDKRRWNKIFRRIAKIQIVKQKELPHKISAVTNVWDGNKDGKRYLKNYSSKEMRK' A
#
# COMPACT_ATOMS: atom_id res chain seq x y z
N MET A 1 -4.19 -20.64 17.56
CA MET A 1 -4.49 -19.47 16.70
C MET A 1 -5.10 -19.91 15.36
N SER A 2 -6.30 -20.50 15.34
CA SER A 2 -6.78 -21.21 14.13
C SER A 2 -8.02 -20.62 13.43
N ASN A 3 -8.77 -19.66 14.00
CA ASN A 3 -10.07 -19.27 13.42
C ASN A 3 -10.36 -17.75 13.38
N SER A 4 -9.34 -16.89 13.29
CA SER A 4 -9.58 -15.44 13.12
C SER A 4 -10.10 -15.15 11.70
N LYS A 5 -11.41 -14.89 11.57
CA LYS A 5 -12.07 -14.45 10.34
C LYS A 5 -12.14 -12.92 10.26
N LYS A 6 -12.02 -12.35 9.06
CA LYS A 6 -12.30 -10.93 8.79
C LYS A 6 -13.82 -10.69 8.94
N LYS A 7 -14.24 -9.62 9.62
CA LYS A 7 -15.69 -9.29 9.78
C LYS A 7 -16.35 -8.99 8.44
N THR A 8 -15.90 -7.94 7.76
CA THR A 8 -16.32 -7.55 6.41
C THR A 8 -15.06 -7.38 5.56
N PRO A 9 -14.79 -8.28 4.60
CA PRO A 9 -13.57 -8.20 3.83
C PRO A 9 -13.63 -7.01 2.87
N ILE A 10 -12.52 -6.27 2.80
CA ILE A 10 -12.32 -5.14 1.89
C ILE A 10 -11.48 -5.61 0.72
N PHE A 11 -11.95 -5.37 -0.50
CA PHE A 11 -11.24 -5.68 -1.74
C PHE A 11 -11.08 -4.41 -2.58
N GLY A 12 -10.04 -4.36 -3.40
CA GLY A 12 -9.88 -3.29 -4.40
C GLY A 12 -10.54 -3.70 -5.72
N ILE A 13 -11.04 -2.73 -6.49
CA ILE A 13 -11.50 -2.94 -7.87
C ILE A 13 -10.28 -2.96 -8.80
N THR A 14 -9.39 -3.93 -8.59
CA THR A 14 -8.16 -4.05 -9.37
C THR A 14 -7.77 -5.52 -9.51
N THR A 15 -7.00 -5.81 -10.55
CA THR A 15 -6.33 -7.11 -10.75
C THR A 15 -5.15 -7.31 -9.79
N ALA A 16 -4.66 -6.23 -9.15
CA ALA A 16 -3.55 -6.32 -8.22
C ALA A 16 -3.96 -6.98 -6.90
N THR A 17 -3.41 -8.17 -6.65
CA THR A 17 -3.69 -8.97 -5.45
C THR A 17 -3.25 -8.26 -4.15
N SER A 18 -2.13 -7.53 -4.18
CA SER A 18 -1.59 -6.85 -3.00
C SER A 18 -0.90 -5.51 -3.30
N GLU A 19 -0.97 -4.58 -2.34
CA GLU A 19 -0.22 -3.31 -2.31
C GLU A 19 1.25 -3.48 -1.90
N LYS A 20 1.68 -4.70 -1.55
CA LYS A 20 2.99 -4.93 -0.93
C LYS A 20 4.14 -4.52 -1.85
N LEU A 21 3.98 -4.75 -3.16
CA LEU A 21 4.98 -4.39 -4.16
C LEU A 21 5.11 -2.87 -4.31
N ASP A 22 3.98 -2.17 -4.43
CA ASP A 22 3.94 -0.71 -4.56
C ASP A 22 4.52 -0.03 -3.32
N LYS A 23 4.11 -0.46 -2.12
CA LYS A 23 4.68 0.01 -0.85
C LYS A 23 6.18 -0.24 -0.78
N ARG A 24 6.67 -1.39 -1.25
CA ARG A 24 8.11 -1.68 -1.29
C ARG A 24 8.84 -0.74 -2.25
N ARG A 25 8.28 -0.50 -3.44
CA ARG A 25 8.83 0.41 -4.45
C ARG A 25 8.90 1.84 -3.91
N TRP A 26 7.80 2.36 -3.36
CA TRP A 26 7.74 3.71 -2.80
C TRP A 26 8.75 3.92 -1.67
N ASN A 27 8.85 2.96 -0.74
CA ASN A 27 9.84 3.03 0.34
C ASN A 27 11.29 2.99 -0.17
N LYS A 28 11.60 2.21 -1.22
CA LYS A 28 12.93 2.22 -1.84
C LYS A 28 13.27 3.58 -2.44
N ILE A 29 12.32 4.18 -3.18
CA ILE A 29 12.52 5.48 -3.82
C ILE A 29 12.68 6.58 -2.74
N PHE A 30 11.83 6.57 -1.72
CA PHE A 30 11.91 7.51 -0.59
C PHE A 30 13.28 7.47 0.09
N ARG A 31 13.78 6.28 0.43
CA ARG A 31 15.11 6.11 1.04
C ARG A 31 16.23 6.61 0.13
N ARG A 32 16.13 6.34 -1.18
CA ARG A 32 17.12 6.81 -2.15
C ARG A 32 17.18 8.33 -2.19
N ILE A 33 16.04 9.00 -2.26
CA ILE A 33 15.96 10.47 -2.29
C ILE A 33 16.41 11.07 -0.96
N ALA A 34 15.96 10.53 0.17
CA ALA A 34 16.42 10.98 1.48
C ALA A 34 17.95 10.91 1.61
N LYS A 35 18.59 9.82 1.14
CA LYS A 35 20.06 9.69 1.14
C LYS A 35 20.72 10.78 0.29
N ILE A 36 20.19 11.09 -0.89
CA ILE A 36 20.71 12.15 -1.77
C ILE A 36 20.55 13.52 -1.10
N GLN A 37 19.42 13.77 -0.43
CA GLN A 37 19.14 15.05 0.23
C GLN A 37 20.04 15.28 1.45
N ILE A 38 20.32 14.22 2.23
CA ILE A 38 21.29 14.26 3.32
C ILE A 38 22.68 14.66 2.80
N VAL A 39 23.15 14.03 1.71
CA VAL A 39 24.45 14.37 1.10
C VAL A 39 24.47 15.81 0.60
N LYS A 40 23.35 16.31 0.08
CA LYS A 40 23.21 17.70 -0.39
C LYS A 40 22.94 18.71 0.74
N GLN A 41 22.91 18.27 2.00
CA GLN A 41 22.56 19.08 3.17
C GLN A 41 21.24 19.86 3.01
N LYS A 42 20.27 19.26 2.30
CA LYS A 42 18.94 19.83 2.09
C LYS A 42 17.91 19.17 3.00
N GLU A 43 16.77 19.80 3.16
CA GLU A 43 15.66 19.26 3.96
C GLU A 43 15.20 17.89 3.45
N LEU A 44 14.91 16.99 4.39
CA LEU A 44 14.48 15.63 4.10
C LEU A 44 13.00 15.59 3.72
N PRO A 45 12.58 14.73 2.77
CA PRO A 45 11.17 14.55 2.46
C PRO A 45 10.44 13.99 3.68
N HIS A 46 9.41 14.70 4.15
CA HIS A 46 8.64 14.30 5.35
C HIS A 46 7.55 13.26 5.05
N LYS A 47 7.08 13.19 3.81
CA LYS A 47 6.01 12.28 3.38
C LYS A 47 6.41 11.52 2.13
N ILE A 48 5.94 10.27 2.02
CA ILE A 48 6.11 9.45 0.82
C ILE A 48 5.45 10.12 -0.39
N SER A 49 4.35 10.84 -0.19
CA SER A 49 3.66 11.61 -1.24
C SER A 49 4.50 12.74 -1.85
N ALA A 50 5.56 13.19 -1.16
CA ALA A 50 6.49 14.19 -1.71
C ALA A 50 7.41 13.58 -2.79
N VAL A 51 7.49 12.26 -2.85
CA VAL A 51 8.42 11.51 -3.69
C VAL A 51 7.69 10.62 -4.71
N THR A 52 6.48 10.18 -4.37
CA THR A 52 5.70 9.28 -5.22
C THR A 52 4.26 9.76 -5.28
N ASN A 53 3.62 9.61 -6.42
CA ASN A 53 2.21 9.96 -6.56
C ASN A 53 1.35 8.92 -5.84
N VAL A 54 0.33 9.39 -5.12
CA VAL A 54 -0.62 8.54 -4.39
C VAL A 54 -1.48 7.71 -5.36
N TRP A 55 -1.68 8.23 -6.57
CA TRP A 55 -2.46 7.60 -7.64
C TRP A 55 -1.69 6.56 -8.46
N ASP A 56 -0.38 6.42 -8.28
CA ASP A 56 0.44 5.41 -8.99
C ASP A 56 0.29 3.99 -8.42
N GLY A 57 -0.56 3.80 -7.40
CA GLY A 57 -0.78 2.51 -6.79
C GLY A 57 -1.66 1.62 -7.66
N ASN A 58 -1.23 0.39 -7.92
CA ASN A 58 -2.02 -0.54 -8.74
C ASN A 58 -3.32 -0.98 -8.04
N LYS A 59 -3.41 -0.81 -6.71
CA LYS A 59 -4.59 -1.16 -5.92
C LYS A 59 -5.38 0.08 -5.53
N ASP A 60 -6.48 0.31 -6.23
CA ASP A 60 -7.41 1.41 -5.96
C ASP A 60 -8.86 0.90 -5.78
N GLY A 61 -9.78 1.78 -5.40
CA GLY A 61 -11.21 1.53 -5.35
C GLY A 61 -11.59 0.50 -4.29
N LYS A 62 -11.12 0.69 -3.04
CA LYS A 62 -11.44 -0.22 -1.93
C LYS A 62 -12.95 -0.20 -1.65
N ARG A 63 -13.58 -1.36 -1.72
CA ARG A 63 -14.99 -1.56 -1.38
C ARG A 63 -15.16 -2.74 -0.44
N TYR A 64 -16.13 -2.62 0.45
CA TYR A 64 -16.60 -3.76 1.24
C TYR A 64 -17.41 -4.68 0.32
N LEU A 65 -17.13 -5.98 0.35
CA LEU A 65 -18.05 -6.94 -0.25
C LEU A 65 -19.30 -7.04 0.61
N LYS A 66 -20.46 -6.86 -0.01
CA LYS A 66 -21.77 -7.02 0.64
C LYS A 66 -22.16 -8.49 0.78
N ASN A 67 -21.80 -9.31 -0.21
CA ASN A 67 -21.99 -10.76 -0.24
C ASN A 67 -20.61 -11.42 -0.32
N TYR A 68 -20.14 -12.05 0.75
CA TYR A 68 -18.82 -12.69 0.80
C TYR A 68 -18.91 -14.17 1.16
N SER A 69 -18.00 -14.97 0.62
CA SER A 69 -17.90 -16.40 0.93
C SER A 69 -17.03 -16.64 2.17
N SER A 70 -17.20 -17.80 2.82
CA SER A 70 -16.37 -18.23 3.95
C SER A 70 -14.88 -18.33 3.61
N LYS A 71 -14.53 -18.51 2.32
CA LYS A 71 -13.16 -18.47 1.81
C LYS A 71 -12.55 -17.07 1.89
N GLU A 72 -13.30 -16.03 1.52
CA GLU A 72 -12.83 -14.64 1.46
C GLU A 72 -12.68 -14.00 2.85
N MET A 73 -13.38 -14.55 3.84
CA MET A 73 -13.22 -14.16 5.24
C MET A 73 -11.91 -14.69 5.87
N ARG A 74 -11.19 -15.61 5.21
CA ARG A 74 -9.92 -16.15 5.72
C ARG A 74 -8.82 -15.07 5.64
N LYS A 75 -7.90 -15.10 6.61
CA LYS A 75 -6.92 -14.03 6.82
C LYS A 75 -5.80 -14.06 5.81
#